data_AF-A0A972LDX5-F1
#
_entry.id   AF-A0A972LDX5-F1
#
_cell.length_a   1.000
_cell.length_b   1.000
_cell.length_c   1.000
_cell.angle_alpha   90.00
_cell.angle_beta   90.00
_cell.angle_gamma   90.00
#
_symmetry.space_group_name_H-M   'P 1'
#
loop_
_entity.id
_entity.type
_entity.pdbx_description
1 polymer ?
#
loop_
_entity_poly.entity_id
_entity_poly.type
_entity_poly.pdbx_seq_one_letter_code
_entity_poly.pdbx_strand_id
1 'polypeptide(L)' 'MSRCLPILMYHHVNPVGNFINVTPERFEAQMRYLSVHGYKSLTIDDLKRMSPGQDGISQRSVMITFDDGWLDNWLYAFP' A
#
# COMPACT_ATOMS: atom_id res chain seq x y z
N MET A 1 12.29 5.58 -20.12
CA MET A 1 11.71 4.31 -19.63
C MET A 1 10.48 4.66 -18.82
N SER A 2 9.30 4.17 -19.19
CA SER A 2 8.10 4.33 -18.37
C SER A 2 8.28 3.58 -17.06
N ARG A 3 8.09 4.26 -15.92
CA ARG A 3 8.19 3.66 -14.60
C ARG A 3 6.81 3.13 -14.21
N CYS A 4 6.73 1.84 -13.92
CA CYS A 4 5.53 1.21 -13.38
C CYS A 4 5.38 1.57 -11.90
N LEU A 5 4.14 1.77 -11.44
CA LEU A 5 3.82 1.91 -10.02
C LEU A 5 3.37 0.54 -9.48
N PRO A 6 4.15 -0.11 -8.60
CA PRO A 6 3.70 -1.32 -7.92
C PRO A 6 2.51 -1.03 -7.01
N ILE A 7 1.53 -1.92 -7.02
CA ILE A 7 0.35 -1.88 -6.15
C ILE A 7 0.42 -3.07 -5.20
N LEU A 8 0.42 -2.81 -3.89
CA LEU A 8 0.27 -3.81 -2.83
C LEU A 8 -1.19 -3.80 -2.38
N MET A 9 -1.92 -4.85 -2.75
CA MET A 9 -3.33 -5.00 -2.43
C MET A 9 -3.51 -5.96 -1.25
N TYR A 10 -4.39 -5.58 -0.33
CA TYR A 10 -4.78 -6.37 0.83
C TYR A 10 -6.31 -6.56 0.81
N HIS A 11 -6.83 -7.73 1.15
CA HIS A 11 -8.29 -7.89 1.35
C HIS A 11 -8.67 -7.50 2.78
N HIS A 12 -8.04 -8.14 3.77
CA HIS A 12 -8.25 -7.84 5.19
C HIS A 12 -7.00 -8.04 6.05
N VAL A 13 -6.87 -7.20 7.08
CA VAL A 13 -5.84 -7.30 8.12
C VAL A 13 -6.50 -7.77 9.41
N ASN A 14 -6.24 -9.00 9.86
CA ASN A 14 -6.83 -9.53 11.11
C ASN A 14 -6.00 -10.65 11.77
N PRO A 15 -6.19 -10.93 13.08
CA PRO A 15 -5.39 -11.91 13.81
C PRO A 15 -5.66 -13.38 13.46
N VAL A 16 -6.72 -13.70 12.70
CA VAL A 16 -7.17 -15.09 12.52
C VAL A 16 -6.25 -15.88 11.60
N GLY A 17 -5.64 -15.22 10.60
CA GLY A 17 -4.84 -15.90 9.57
C GLY A 17 -5.68 -16.79 8.63
N ASN A 18 -5.69 -16.50 7.33
CA ASN A 18 -6.31 -17.30 6.28
C ASN A 18 -5.61 -17.02 4.92
N PHE A 19 -6.08 -17.64 3.84
CA PHE A 19 -5.41 -17.57 2.53
C PHE A 19 -5.52 -16.21 1.83
N ILE A 20 -6.41 -15.31 2.29
CA ILE A 20 -6.64 -13.97 1.72
C ILE A 20 -6.38 -12.83 2.71
N ASN A 21 -5.85 -13.11 3.91
CA ASN A 21 -5.55 -12.08 4.91
C ASN A 21 -4.05 -11.96 5.19
N VAL A 22 -3.73 -10.91 5.95
CA VAL A 22 -2.44 -10.75 6.62
C VAL A 22 -2.70 -10.49 8.10
N THR A 23 -1.82 -10.96 8.98
CA THR A 23 -1.91 -10.60 10.41
C THR A 23 -1.44 -9.16 10.64
N PRO A 24 -1.90 -8.49 11.70
CA PRO A 24 -1.44 -7.14 12.03
C PRO A 24 0.08 -7.02 12.13
N GLU A 25 0.75 -8.02 12.72
CA GLU A 25 2.21 -8.03 12.89
C GLU A 25 2.93 -8.13 11.54
N ARG A 26 2.40 -8.94 10.61
CA ARG A 26 2.96 -9.07 9.27
C ARG A 26 2.72 -7.81 8.44
N PHE A 27 1.53 -7.21 8.55
CA PHE A 27 1.23 -5.94 7.90
C PHE A 27 2.16 -4.83 8.40
N GLU A 28 2.34 -4.71 9.72
CA GLU A 28 3.27 -3.74 10.33
C GLU A 28 4.71 -3.96 9.85
N ALA A 29 5.17 -5.21 9.81
CA ALA A 29 6.51 -5.53 9.33
C ALA A 29 6.72 -5.11 7.86
N GLN A 30 5.71 -5.28 7.01
CA GLN A 30 5.74 -4.84 5.62
C GLN A 30 5.76 -3.31 5.51
N MET A 31 4.91 -2.61 6.27
CA MET A 31 4.89 -1.14 6.30
C MET A 31 6.22 -0.57 6.80
N ARG A 32 6.80 -1.19 7.83
CA ARG A 32 8.12 -0.83 8.36
C ARG A 32 9.22 -1.07 7.33
N TYR A 33 9.18 -2.18 6.60
CA TYR A 33 10.14 -2.44 5.52
C TYR A 33 10.09 -1.34 4.45
N LEU A 34 8.89 -0.97 4.00
CA LEU A 34 8.71 0.10 3.01
C LEU A 34 9.29 1.42 3.54
N SER A 35 8.94 1.80 4.77
CA SER A 35 9.43 3.02 5.42
C SER A 35 10.96 3.06 5.54
N VAL A 36 11.57 2.01 6.10
CA VAL A 36 13.03 1.92 6.32
C VAL A 36 13.80 1.96 4.99
N HIS A 37 13.25 1.39 3.92
CA HIS A 37 13.89 1.39 2.61
C HIS A 37 13.51 2.61 1.75
N GLY A 38 12.88 3.64 2.33
CA GLY A 38 12.61 4.90 1.67
C GLY A 38 11.53 4.83 0.59
N TYR A 39 10.59 3.89 0.70
CA TYR A 39 9.42 3.87 -0.17
C TYR A 39 8.44 4.98 0.21
N LYS A 40 7.87 5.62 -0.81
CA LYS A 40 6.79 6.60 -0.69
C LYS A 40 5.50 5.97 -1.22
N SER A 41 4.50 5.85 -0.34
CA SER A 41 3.15 5.51 -0.76
C SER A 41 2.53 6.69 -1.52
N LEU A 42 1.98 6.44 -2.70
CA LEU A 42 1.27 7.40 -3.52
C LEU A 42 -0.24 7.18 -3.39
N THR A 43 -0.96 8.28 -3.21
CA THR A 43 -2.42 8.30 -3.21
C THR A 43 -2.95 8.49 -4.63
N ILE A 44 -4.24 8.21 -4.84
CA ILE A 44 -4.92 8.53 -6.10
C ILE A 44 -4.77 10.03 -6.43
N ASP A 45 -4.83 10.91 -5.43
CA ASP A 45 -4.70 12.35 -5.66
C ASP A 45 -3.27 12.77 -6.00
N ASP A 46 -2.24 12.05 -5.53
CA ASP A 46 -0.87 12.24 -6.02
C ASP A 46 -0.80 11.94 -7.51
N LEU A 47 -1.40 10.83 -7.95
CA LEU A 47 -1.40 10.43 -9.36
C LEU A 47 -2.18 11.43 -10.23
N LYS A 48 -3.31 11.96 -9.75
CA LYS A 48 -4.08 12.99 -10.47
C LYS A 48 -3.29 14.29 -10.66
N ARG A 49 -2.41 14.63 -9.71
CA ARG A 49 -1.56 15.83 -9.79
C ARG A 49 -0.37 15.65 -10.73
N MET A 50 -0.03 14.42 -11.12
CA MET A 50 1.07 14.18 -12.05
C MET A 50 0.68 14.61 -13.46
N SER A 51 1.45 15.52 -14.04
CA SER A 51 1.29 15.89 -15.44
C SER A 51 1.80 14.76 -16.35
N PRO A 52 1.11 14.44 -17.46
CA PRO A 52 1.63 13.50 -18.45
C PRO A 52 3.05 13.89 -18.88
N GLY A 53 4.00 12.97 -18.74
CA GLY A 53 5.41 13.20 -19.11
C GLY A 53 6.31 13.80 -18.00
N GLN A 54 5.78 14.08 -16.80
CA GLN A 54 6.63 14.37 -15.64
C GLN A 54 7.07 13.09 -14.92
N ASP A 55 8.31 13.08 -14.43
CA ASP A 55 8.92 11.99 -13.65
C ASP A 55 8.35 11.90 -12.21
N GLY A 56 7.03 11.78 -12.09
CA GLY A 56 6.34 11.73 -10.79
C GLY A 56 6.49 10.39 -10.06
N ILE A 57 6.69 9.29 -10.80
CA ILE A 57 6.87 7.95 -10.21
C ILE A 57 8.37 7.70 -10.03
N SER A 58 8.79 7.65 -8.77
CA SER A 58 10.16 7.28 -8.40
C SER A 58 10.33 5.76 -8.39
N GLN A 59 11.56 5.24 -8.41
CA GLN A 59 11.80 3.80 -8.24
C GLN A 59 11.36 3.26 -6.87
N ARG A 60 11.14 4.14 -5.89
CA ARG A 60 10.67 3.79 -4.54
C ARG A 60 9.23 4.25 -4.32
N SER A 61 8.44 4.37 -5.37
CA SER A 61 7.00 4.64 -5.26
C SER A 61 6.22 3.33 -5.16
N VAL A 62 5.20 3.30 -4.32
CA VAL A 62 4.26 2.17 -4.16
C VAL A 62 2.85 2.72 -3.95
N MET A 63 1.82 1.95 -4.26
CA MET A 63 0.45 2.23 -3.83
C MET A 63 -0.04 1.08 -2.96
N ILE A 64 -0.74 1.40 -1.88
CA ILE A 64 -1.34 0.41 -0.98
C ILE A 64 -2.86 0.52 -1.15
N THR A 65 -3.52 -0.61 -1.41
CA THR A 65 -4.99 -0.68 -1.51
C THR A 65 -5.56 -1.73 -0.58
N PHE A 66 -6.79 -1.47 -0.13
CA PHE A 66 -7.60 -2.40 0.64
C PHE A 66 -8.90 -2.63 -0.11
N ASP A 67 -9.18 -3.89 -0.45
CA ASP A 67 -10.34 -4.27 -1.25
C ASP A 67 -11.49 -4.75 -0.34
N ASP A 68 -12.69 -4.92 -0.91
CA ASP A 68 -13.91 -5.47 -0.29
C ASP A 68 -14.57 -4.69 0.86
N GLY A 69 -13.88 -3.74 1.49
CA GLY A 69 -14.47 -2.88 2.53
C GLY A 69 -14.69 -3.56 3.89
N TRP A 70 -13.83 -4.53 4.24
CA TRP A 70 -13.91 -5.23 5.53
C TRP A 70 -13.69 -4.29 6.74
N LEU A 71 -14.43 -4.53 7.83
CA LEU A 71 -14.33 -3.78 9.08
C LEU A 71 -12.96 -3.93 9.76
N ASP A 72 -12.31 -5.08 9.59
CA ASP A 72 -11.03 -5.36 10.23
C ASP A 72 -9.88 -4.52 9.63
N ASN A 73 -9.95 -4.10 8.36
CA ASN A 73 -9.06 -3.08 7.82
C ASN A 73 -9.14 -1.78 8.63
N TRP A 74 -10.35 -1.39 9.04
CA TRP A 74 -10.53 -0.22 9.90
C TRP A 74 -9.99 -0.45 11.32
N LEU A 75 -10.07 -1.67 11.86
CA LEU A 75 -9.65 -1.96 13.23
C LEU A 75 -8.14 -2.20 13.38
N TYR A 76 -7.49 -2.73 12.35
CA TYR A 76 -6.11 -3.22 12.43
C TYR A 76 -5.14 -2.59 11.43
N ALA A 77 -5.63 -1.90 10.39
CA ALA A 77 -4.79 -1.23 9.39
C ALA A 77 -4.93 0.31 9.38
N PHE A 78 -5.94 0.85 10.06
CA PHE A 78 -6.25 2.27 10.16
C PHE A 78 -6.48 2.66 11.64
N PRO A 79 -6.16 3.90 12.01
CA PRO A 79 -4.81 4.33 12.40
C PRO A 79 -4.20 3.52 13.55
#